data_AF-A0A2M7KXA8-F1
#
_entry.id   AF-A0A2M7KXA8-F1
#
_cell.length_a   1.000
_cell.length_b   1.000
_cell.length_c   1.000
_cell.angle_alpha   90.00
_cell.angle_beta   90.00
_cell.angle_gamma   90.00
#
_symmetry.space_group_name_H-M   'P 1'
#
loop_
_entity.id
_entity.type
_entity.pdbx_description
1 polymer ?
#
loop_
_entity_poly.entity_id
_entity_poly.type
_entity_poly.pdbx_seq_one_letter_code
_entity_poly.pdbx_strand_id
1 'polypeptide(L)'
;MLGLLLGWLGLYLCTQRLSEGIGDTGIAICLRPLALLGMAIGLWQSHRLASPAGAFQSRTRRRLGGLEIALLTVALILACGPRRYHMAPTYDLARRGEVTGLKYKLGARSEYVRHNAIRRLADLAPDELLRHPDLYARYTAAAQLGESGDRRCLPLLIEVVTLAPPDARWWKGHTRTDWFNVRCRAARALSRYHDDAAFTALRDALEPYRTVVRSTADPHEYFGRSVSDALGELGDERAVPLAIEVLYRQGDASAGYVPEPTSPYSIEGRAAKALAQAGTEDAFHALERLVTNESSSAALRQTATHCLHQRPQR
;
A
#
# COMPACT_ATOMS: atom_id res chain seq x y z
N MET A 1 43.78 -15.65 35.65
CA MET A 1 43.60 -15.16 34.26
C MET A 1 43.20 -16.25 33.28
N LEU A 2 43.93 -17.38 33.21
CA LEU A 2 43.67 -18.44 32.21
C LEU A 2 42.24 -19.00 32.25
N GLY A 3 41.69 -19.26 33.45
CA GLY A 3 40.33 -19.79 33.60
C GLY A 3 39.21 -18.84 33.14
N LEU A 4 39.40 -17.52 33.28
CA LEU A 4 38.45 -16.53 32.78
C LEU A 4 38.48 -16.45 31.25
N LEU A 5 39.67 -16.49 30.64
CA LEU A 5 39.82 -16.52 29.19
C LEU A 5 39.20 -17.77 28.57
N LEU A 6 39.37 -18.94 29.21
CA LEU A 6 38.75 -20.19 28.76
C LEU A 6 37.22 -20.17 28.92
N GLY A 7 36.70 -19.56 29.99
CA GLY A 7 35.26 -19.37 30.17
C GLY A 7 34.63 -18.48 29.10
N TRP A 8 35.28 -17.36 28.76
CA TRP A 8 34.81 -16.47 27.69
C TRP A 8 34.93 -17.08 26.30
N LEU A 9 36.01 -17.83 26.03
CA LEU A 9 36.17 -18.57 24.77
C LEU A 9 35.08 -19.63 24.62
N GLY A 10 34.74 -20.35 25.70
CA GLY A 10 33.64 -21.31 25.71
C GLY A 10 32.29 -20.65 25.43
N LEU A 11 32.01 -19.49 26.03
CA LEU A 11 30.79 -18.72 25.78
C LEU A 11 30.73 -18.22 24.33
N TYR A 12 31.84 -17.71 23.80
CA TYR A 12 31.95 -17.25 22.40
C TYR A 12 31.69 -18.38 21.41
N LEU A 13 32.33 -19.54 21.60
CA LEU A 13 32.13 -20.72 20.74
C LEU A 13 30.71 -21.28 20.85
N CYS A 14 30.09 -21.21 22.02
CA CYS A 14 28.68 -21.59 22.21
C CYS A 14 27.74 -20.65 21.43
N THR A 15 28.00 -19.33 21.46
CA THR A 15 27.22 -18.37 20.66
C THR A 15 27.43 -18.51 19.15
N GLN A 16 28.63 -18.90 18.70
CA GLN A 16 28.91 -19.21 17.29
C GLN A 16 28.10 -20.41 16.81
N ARG A 17 28.14 -21.54 17.55
CA ARG A 17 27.37 -22.75 17.20
C ARG A 17 25.85 -22.53 17.25
N LEU A 18 25.37 -21.75 18.22
CA LEU A 18 23.96 -21.35 18.25
C LEU A 18 23.58 -20.47 17.05
N SER A 19 24.50 -19.65 16.53
CA SER A 19 24.25 -18.85 15.33
C SER A 19 24.21 -19.70 14.05
N GLU A 20 25.04 -20.73 13.96
CA GLU A 20 25.09 -21.65 12.81
C GLU A 20 23.85 -22.55 12.73
N GLY A 21 23.30 -22.98 13.87
CA GLY A 21 22.12 -23.84 13.93
C GLY A 21 20.77 -23.15 13.65
N ILE A 22 20.69 -21.81 13.76
CA ILE A 22 19.43 -21.06 13.61
C ILE A 22 19.29 -20.46 12.20
N GLY A 23 20.29 -20.63 11.33
CA GLY A 23 20.34 -20.02 9.99
C GLY A 23 20.41 -18.49 10.07
N ASP A 24 20.57 -17.83 8.90
CA ASP A 24 20.68 -16.36 8.69
C ASP A 24 19.42 -15.58 9.11
N THR A 25 19.07 -15.71 10.38
CA THR A 25 18.11 -14.91 11.09
C THR A 25 18.90 -13.80 11.78
N GLY A 26 18.35 -12.58 11.80
CA GLY A 26 19.00 -11.39 12.36
C GLY A 26 19.44 -11.50 13.84
N ILE A 27 19.13 -12.63 14.50
CA ILE A 27 19.60 -13.00 15.84
C ILE A 27 21.13 -13.15 15.86
N ALA A 28 21.73 -13.78 14.83
CA ALA A 28 23.17 -14.01 14.74
C ALA A 28 23.99 -12.71 14.64
N ILE A 29 23.48 -11.73 13.88
CA ILE A 29 24.12 -10.41 13.68
C ILE A 29 24.15 -9.61 15.00
N CYS A 30 23.20 -9.83 15.91
CA CYS A 30 23.07 -9.07 17.15
C CYS A 30 23.84 -9.66 18.34
N LEU A 31 24.22 -10.95 18.31
CA LEU A 31 24.97 -11.57 19.42
C LEU A 31 26.47 -11.23 19.38
N ARG A 32 27.03 -11.00 18.19
CA ARG A 32 28.46 -10.67 18.03
C ARG A 32 28.87 -9.36 18.72
N PRO A 33 28.14 -8.23 18.61
CA PRO A 33 28.47 -6.99 19.31
C PRO A 33 28.39 -7.11 20.84
N LEU A 34 27.42 -7.86 21.37
CA LEU A 34 27.27 -8.07 22.81
C LEU A 34 28.41 -8.93 23.38
N ALA A 35 28.84 -9.96 22.65
CA ALA A 35 30.00 -10.76 23.01
C ALA A 35 31.29 -9.92 22.98
N LEU A 36 31.46 -9.06 21.96
CA LEU A 36 32.59 -8.13 21.86
C LEU A 36 32.60 -7.08 22.98
N LEU A 37 31.42 -6.55 23.35
CA LEU A 37 31.28 -5.62 24.48
C LEU A 37 31.64 -6.30 25.80
N GLY A 38 31.16 -7.53 26.03
CA GLY A 38 31.52 -8.33 27.20
C GLY A 38 33.03 -8.58 27.29
N MET A 39 33.67 -8.90 26.15
CA MET A 39 35.13 -9.06 26.07
C MET A 39 35.88 -7.75 26.33
N ALA A 40 35.42 -6.62 25.79
CA ALA A 40 36.04 -5.32 26.02
C ALA A 40 35.95 -4.90 27.49
N ILE A 41 34.81 -5.13 28.15
CA ILE A 41 34.63 -4.87 29.59
C ILE A 41 35.55 -5.78 30.42
N GLY A 42 35.63 -7.08 30.07
CA GLY A 42 36.51 -8.03 30.74
C GLY A 42 38.00 -7.68 30.62
N LEU A 43 38.45 -7.26 29.43
CA LEU A 43 39.82 -6.80 29.17
C LEU A 43 40.14 -5.50 29.90
N TRP A 44 39.20 -4.55 29.95
CA TRP A 44 39.38 -3.31 30.69
C TRP A 44 39.48 -3.56 32.20
N GLN A 45 38.64 -4.43 32.76
CA GLN A 45 38.69 -4.78 34.19
C GLN A 45 39.99 -5.51 34.56
N SER A 46 40.48 -6.41 33.70
CA SER A 46 41.73 -7.13 33.96
C SER A 46 42.96 -6.22 33.90
N HIS A 47 43.00 -5.27 32.96
CA HIS A 47 44.07 -4.25 32.89
C HIS A 47 44.06 -3.32 34.11
N ARG A 48 42.88 -3.04 34.67
CA ARG A 48 42.74 -2.18 35.86
C ARG A 48 43.22 -2.85 37.16
N LEU A 49 43.09 -4.17 37.26
CA LEU A 49 43.55 -4.96 38.41
C LEU A 49 45.05 -5.22 38.40
N ALA A 50 45.71 -5.06 37.24
CA ALA A 50 47.14 -5.28 37.08
C ALA A 50 48.03 -4.04 37.33
N SER A 51 47.45 -2.86 37.60
CA SER A 51 48.22 -1.62 37.81
C SER A 51 48.53 -1.38 39.30
N PRO A 52 49.80 -1.38 39.72
CA PRO A 52 50.20 -1.18 41.11
C PRO A 52 50.32 0.32 41.42
N ALA A 53 49.19 1.02 41.53
CA ALA A 53 49.16 2.40 42.01
C ALA A 53 47.94 2.60 42.91
N GLY A 54 48.06 2.16 44.15
CA GLY A 54 47.13 2.47 45.23
C GLY A 54 47.35 3.92 45.68
N ALA A 55 46.35 4.78 45.48
CA ALA A 55 46.00 5.91 46.38
C ALA A 55 44.92 6.84 45.79
N PHE A 56 44.66 6.84 44.48
CA PHE A 56 43.80 7.88 43.85
C PHE A 56 42.39 7.40 43.42
N GLN A 57 41.79 6.42 44.10
CA GLN A 57 40.61 5.69 43.59
C GLN A 57 39.26 5.88 44.31
N SER A 58 39.13 6.75 45.32
CA SER A 58 37.88 6.83 46.09
C SER A 58 36.82 7.80 45.53
N ARG A 59 37.18 8.82 44.74
CA ARG A 59 36.21 9.82 44.23
C ARG A 59 35.71 9.62 42.80
N THR A 60 36.50 9.01 41.91
CA THR A 60 36.09 8.72 40.52
C THR A 60 35.25 7.44 40.38
N ARG A 61 35.21 6.59 41.41
CA ARG A 61 34.44 5.33 41.44
C ARG A 61 32.90 5.50 41.40
N ARG A 62 32.36 6.62 41.90
CA ARG A 62 30.90 6.83 41.94
C ARG A 62 30.30 7.43 40.67
N ARG A 63 31.09 8.04 39.79
CA ARG A 63 30.57 8.67 38.55
C ARG A 63 30.56 7.74 37.32
N LEU A 64 31.39 6.71 37.30
CA LEU A 64 31.47 5.76 36.17
C LEU A 64 30.38 4.69 36.19
N GLY A 65 29.92 4.26 37.36
CA GLY A 65 28.85 3.24 37.47
C GLY A 65 27.51 3.68 36.87
N GLY A 66 27.19 4.98 36.93
CA GLY A 66 26.00 5.52 36.28
C GLY A 66 26.06 5.49 34.75
N LEU A 67 27.25 5.71 34.17
CA LEU A 67 27.43 5.76 32.72
C LEU A 67 27.43 4.35 32.11
N GLU A 68 28.02 3.37 32.79
CA GLU A 68 27.99 1.95 32.37
C GLU A 68 26.57 1.38 32.41
N ILE A 69 25.82 1.66 33.48
CA ILE A 69 24.42 1.24 33.59
C ILE A 69 23.56 1.94 32.53
N ALA A 70 23.78 3.23 32.27
CA ALA A 70 23.07 3.97 31.22
C ALA A 70 23.36 3.37 29.83
N LEU A 71 24.61 3.06 29.51
CA LEU A 71 24.99 2.46 28.24
C LEU A 71 24.44 1.04 28.07
N LEU A 72 24.46 0.22 29.12
CA LEU A 72 23.83 -1.11 29.10
C LEU A 72 22.31 -1.01 28.94
N THR A 73 21.66 -0.05 29.59
CA THR A 73 20.21 0.17 29.48
C THR A 73 19.84 0.61 28.07
N VAL A 74 20.59 1.56 27.49
CA VAL A 74 20.40 2.00 26.09
C VAL A 74 20.67 0.84 25.13
N ALA A 75 21.72 0.05 25.32
CA ALA A 75 22.02 -1.10 24.49
C ALA A 75 20.93 -2.18 24.58
N LEU A 76 20.37 -2.43 25.78
CA LEU A 76 19.27 -3.38 25.97
C LEU A 76 17.98 -2.87 25.32
N ILE A 77 17.66 -1.57 25.47
CA ILE A 77 16.49 -0.95 24.83
C ILE A 77 16.62 -1.01 23.30
N LEU A 78 17.79 -0.72 22.75
CA LEU A 78 18.06 -0.78 21.31
C LEU A 78 18.03 -2.22 20.78
N ALA A 79 18.55 -3.19 21.54
CA ALA A 79 18.55 -4.60 21.14
C ALA A 79 17.19 -5.29 21.30
N CYS A 80 16.37 -4.86 22.26
CA CYS A 80 15.07 -5.45 22.57
C CYS A 80 13.89 -4.74 21.90
N GLY A 81 14.02 -3.46 21.55
CA GLY A 81 12.95 -2.66 20.93
C GLY A 81 12.33 -3.30 19.68
N PRO A 82 13.12 -3.74 18.68
CA PRO A 82 12.61 -4.44 17.50
C PRO A 82 12.10 -5.86 17.81
N ARG A 83 12.68 -6.52 18.82
CA ARG A 83 12.32 -7.91 19.19
C ARG A 83 10.91 -8.02 19.76
N ARG A 84 10.46 -7.01 20.51
CA ARG A 84 9.07 -6.95 21.03
C ARG A 84 8.05 -7.07 19.88
N TYR A 85 8.28 -6.36 18.78
CA TYR A 85 7.40 -6.41 17.62
C TYR A 85 7.61 -7.65 16.77
N HIS A 86 8.83 -8.20 16.72
CA HIS A 86 9.09 -9.40 15.95
C HIS A 86 8.28 -10.60 16.47
N MET A 87 8.25 -10.80 17.80
CA MET A 87 7.58 -11.95 18.43
C MET A 87 6.09 -11.74 18.66
N ALA A 88 5.61 -10.50 18.74
CA ALA A 88 4.18 -10.23 18.93
C ALA A 88 3.37 -10.64 17.68
N PRO A 89 2.27 -11.40 17.83
CA PRO A 89 1.32 -11.64 16.75
C PRO A 89 0.71 -10.33 16.25
N THR A 90 0.46 -10.21 14.95
CA THR A 90 -0.14 -9.01 14.35
C THR A 90 -1.49 -8.66 15.00
N TYR A 91 -2.28 -9.66 15.37
CA TYR A 91 -3.56 -9.47 16.07
C TYR A 91 -3.39 -8.84 17.46
N ASP A 92 -2.36 -9.26 18.21
CA ASP A 92 -2.10 -8.71 19.54
C ASP A 92 -1.64 -7.25 19.47
N LEU A 93 -0.83 -6.91 18.48
CA LEU A 93 -0.43 -5.52 18.22
C LEU A 93 -1.65 -4.67 17.88
N ALA A 94 -2.54 -5.16 17.03
CA ALA A 94 -3.78 -4.48 16.66
C ALA A 94 -4.73 -4.30 17.86
N ARG A 95 -4.91 -5.34 18.68
CA ARG A 95 -5.75 -5.28 19.89
C ARG A 95 -5.27 -4.23 20.89
N ARG A 96 -3.97 -3.98 20.95
CA ARG A 96 -3.35 -2.96 21.81
C ARG A 96 -3.28 -1.57 21.15
N GLY A 97 -3.69 -1.43 19.89
CA GLY A 97 -3.53 -0.19 19.13
C GLY A 97 -2.07 0.17 18.83
N GLU A 98 -1.15 -0.79 18.81
CA GLU A 98 0.29 -0.56 18.62
C GLU A 98 0.62 -0.30 17.13
N VAL A 99 0.29 0.89 16.62
CA VAL A 99 0.53 1.31 15.22
C VAL A 99 1.99 1.14 14.80
N THR A 100 2.95 1.53 15.65
CA THR A 100 4.39 1.36 15.37
C THR A 100 4.78 -0.10 15.17
N GLY A 101 4.21 -1.00 15.98
CA GLY A 101 4.45 -2.44 15.85
C GLY A 101 3.87 -3.00 14.57
N LEU A 102 2.68 -2.56 14.17
CA LEU A 102 2.08 -2.97 12.90
C LEU A 102 2.89 -2.42 11.70
N LYS A 103 3.39 -1.18 11.77
CA LYS A 103 4.31 -0.63 10.74
C LYS A 103 5.57 -1.47 10.62
N TYR A 104 6.14 -1.91 11.74
CA TYR A 104 7.28 -2.83 11.72
C TYR A 104 6.96 -4.14 10.97
N LYS A 105 5.74 -4.67 11.14
CA LYS A 105 5.29 -5.89 10.44
C LYS A 105 5.10 -5.71 8.93
N LEU A 106 5.00 -4.48 8.41
CA LEU A 106 5.00 -4.23 6.96
C LEU A 106 6.34 -4.62 6.30
N GLY A 107 7.45 -4.62 7.05
CA GLY A 107 8.74 -5.11 6.57
C GLY A 107 8.94 -6.63 6.70
N ALA A 108 7.92 -7.38 7.17
CA ALA A 108 8.05 -8.82 7.33
C ALA A 108 8.23 -9.53 5.98
N ARG A 109 9.05 -10.59 5.93
CA ARG A 109 9.23 -11.39 4.70
C ARG A 109 7.95 -12.10 4.28
N SER A 110 7.16 -12.55 5.24
CA SER A 110 5.87 -13.22 4.99
C SER A 110 4.83 -12.22 4.49
N GLU A 111 4.33 -12.45 3.27
CA GLU A 111 3.23 -11.67 2.70
C GLU A 111 1.99 -11.70 3.58
N TYR A 112 1.66 -12.86 4.15
CA TYR A 112 0.53 -13.02 5.07
C TYR A 112 0.63 -12.10 6.30
N VAL A 113 1.85 -11.95 6.85
CA VAL A 113 2.09 -11.05 7.99
C VAL A 113 1.94 -9.60 7.57
N ARG A 114 2.50 -9.21 6.40
CA ARG A 114 2.34 -7.87 5.84
C ARG A 114 0.87 -7.54 5.58
N HIS A 115 0.16 -8.41 4.88
CA HIS A 115 -1.25 -8.25 4.53
C HIS A 115 -2.12 -8.08 5.78
N ASN A 116 -1.93 -8.91 6.81
CA ASN A 116 -2.63 -8.74 8.08
C ASN A 116 -2.27 -7.43 8.77
N ALA A 117 -1.01 -6.99 8.72
CA ALA A 117 -0.61 -5.72 9.32
C ALA A 117 -1.26 -4.53 8.59
N ILE A 118 -1.30 -4.56 7.25
CA ILE A 118 -1.97 -3.57 6.41
C ILE A 118 -3.45 -3.47 6.79
N ARG A 119 -4.16 -4.61 6.84
CA ARG A 119 -5.58 -4.63 7.19
C ARG A 119 -5.84 -3.99 8.57
N ARG A 120 -5.02 -4.31 9.56
CA ARG A 120 -5.15 -3.73 10.90
C ARG A 120 -4.74 -2.26 10.97
N LEU A 121 -3.77 -1.84 10.16
CA LEU A 121 -3.40 -0.43 10.05
C LEU A 121 -4.48 0.38 9.33
N ALA A 122 -5.20 -0.20 8.37
CA ALA A 122 -6.31 0.48 7.71
C ALA A 122 -7.40 0.87 8.72
N ASP A 123 -7.65 0.03 9.72
CA ASP A 123 -8.62 0.31 10.80
C ASP A 123 -8.14 1.40 11.77
N LEU A 124 -6.83 1.50 12.01
CA LEU A 124 -6.24 2.33 13.07
C LEU A 124 -5.64 3.66 12.60
N ALA A 125 -5.02 3.65 11.42
CA ALA A 125 -4.24 4.75 10.85
C ALA A 125 -4.26 4.71 9.31
N PRO A 126 -5.45 4.85 8.68
CA PRO A 126 -5.62 4.73 7.23
C PRO A 126 -4.84 5.79 6.43
N ASP A 127 -4.73 6.98 6.99
CA ASP A 127 -4.06 8.14 6.40
C ASP A 127 -2.53 7.95 6.33
N GLU A 128 -1.94 7.36 7.37
CA GLU A 128 -0.52 7.01 7.38
C GLU A 128 -0.22 5.87 6.41
N LEU A 129 -1.14 4.92 6.30
CA LEU A 129 -0.99 3.74 5.45
C LEU A 129 -1.07 4.08 3.96
N LEU A 130 -2.00 4.96 3.56
CA LEU A 130 -2.08 5.46 2.18
C LEU A 130 -0.85 6.30 1.77
N ARG A 131 -0.12 6.84 2.74
CA ARG A 131 1.14 7.59 2.54
C ARG A 131 2.39 6.75 2.80
N HIS A 132 2.24 5.45 3.03
CA HIS A 132 3.36 4.56 3.32
C HIS A 132 4.32 4.48 2.11
N PRO A 133 5.66 4.40 2.30
CA PRO A 133 6.60 4.36 1.19
C PRO A 133 6.46 3.11 0.31
N ASP A 134 6.08 1.97 0.88
CA ASP A 134 5.86 0.73 0.13
C ASP A 134 4.59 0.79 -0.73
N LEU A 135 4.75 0.52 -2.04
CA LEU A 135 3.65 0.51 -3.01
C LEU A 135 2.57 -0.52 -2.67
N TYR A 136 2.98 -1.74 -2.31
CA TYR A 136 2.05 -2.83 -2.02
C TYR A 136 1.17 -2.49 -0.81
N ALA A 137 1.75 -1.85 0.21
CA ALA A 137 1.03 -1.32 1.35
C ALA A 137 -0.03 -0.29 0.91
N ARG A 138 0.33 0.72 0.10
CA ARG A 138 -0.63 1.72 -0.40
C ARG A 138 -1.75 1.12 -1.24
N TYR A 139 -1.41 0.22 -2.16
CA TYR A 139 -2.37 -0.45 -3.04
C TYR A 139 -3.37 -1.29 -2.23
N THR A 140 -2.86 -2.12 -1.32
CA THR A 140 -3.70 -2.97 -0.48
C THR A 140 -4.52 -2.14 0.51
N ALA A 141 -3.97 -1.02 1.00
CA ALA A 141 -4.70 -0.09 1.84
C ALA A 141 -5.91 0.50 1.11
N ALA A 142 -5.73 1.07 -0.09
CA ALA A 142 -6.85 1.61 -0.87
C ALA A 142 -7.96 0.55 -1.08
N ALA A 143 -7.59 -0.70 -1.33
CA ALA A 143 -8.54 -1.80 -1.45
C ALA A 143 -9.29 -2.08 -0.13
N GLN A 144 -8.55 -2.21 0.98
CA GLN A 144 -9.11 -2.50 2.30
C GLN A 144 -10.02 -1.37 2.80
N LEU A 145 -9.68 -0.11 2.51
CA LEU A 145 -10.53 1.03 2.85
C LEU A 145 -11.83 1.02 2.03
N GLY A 146 -11.81 0.54 0.78
CA GLY A 146 -13.05 0.30 0.02
C GLY A 146 -13.87 -0.87 0.56
N GLU A 147 -13.23 -1.92 1.07
CA GLU A 147 -13.88 -3.09 1.67
C GLU A 147 -14.48 -2.79 3.05
N SER A 148 -13.85 -1.91 3.83
CA SER A 148 -14.33 -1.58 5.18
C SER A 148 -15.64 -0.81 5.17
N GLY A 149 -15.91 -0.04 4.10
CA GLY A 149 -17.05 0.87 4.03
C GLY A 149 -17.02 2.00 5.06
N ASP A 150 -15.88 2.20 5.74
CA ASP A 150 -15.75 3.21 6.78
C ASP A 150 -15.70 4.61 6.15
N ARG A 151 -16.78 5.37 6.32
CA ARG A 151 -16.91 6.73 5.78
C ARG A 151 -15.78 7.68 6.17
N ARG A 152 -15.06 7.43 7.26
CA ARG A 152 -13.87 8.22 7.64
C ARG A 152 -12.74 8.12 6.60
N CYS A 153 -12.74 7.06 5.80
CA CYS A 153 -11.75 6.81 4.77
C CYS A 153 -12.08 7.49 3.44
N LEU A 154 -13.33 7.93 3.25
CA LEU A 154 -13.80 8.53 2.02
C LEU A 154 -12.98 9.77 1.61
N PRO A 155 -12.70 10.76 2.49
CA PRO A 155 -11.88 11.92 2.13
C PRO A 155 -10.46 11.52 1.71
N LEU A 156 -9.90 10.46 2.31
CA LEU A 156 -8.55 9.97 1.99
C LEU A 156 -8.51 9.30 0.61
N LEU A 157 -9.53 8.51 0.27
CA LEU A 157 -9.66 7.89 -1.05
C LEU A 157 -9.90 8.95 -2.14
N ILE A 158 -10.72 9.96 -1.85
CA ILE A 158 -10.93 11.12 -2.73
C ILE A 158 -9.60 11.83 -2.97
N GLU A 159 -8.84 12.15 -1.91
CA GLU A 159 -7.51 12.77 -2.02
C GLU A 159 -6.60 11.95 -2.96
N VAL A 160 -6.52 10.63 -2.78
CA VAL A 160 -5.72 9.75 -3.66
C VAL A 160 -6.18 9.83 -5.10
N VAL A 161 -7.49 9.80 -5.36
CA VAL A 161 -8.06 9.84 -6.72
C VAL A 161 -7.85 11.20 -7.38
N THR A 162 -7.99 12.32 -6.66
CA THR A 162 -7.92 13.67 -7.24
C THR A 162 -6.52 14.27 -7.26
N LEU A 163 -5.56 13.65 -6.56
CA LEU A 163 -4.17 14.10 -6.57
C LEU A 163 -3.63 14.15 -8.00
N ALA A 164 -2.92 15.23 -8.32
CA ALA A 164 -2.17 15.38 -9.56
C ALA A 164 -0.99 14.39 -9.61
N PRO A 165 -0.43 14.08 -10.80
CA PRO A 165 0.77 13.25 -10.95
C PRO A 165 1.87 13.70 -9.99
N PRO A 166 2.68 12.78 -9.45
CA PRO A 166 3.51 13.09 -8.31
C PRO A 166 4.69 13.99 -8.70
N ASP A 167 4.55 15.30 -8.47
CA ASP A 167 5.59 16.15 -7.87
C ASP A 167 5.66 15.94 -6.33
N ALA A 168 4.77 15.07 -5.84
CA ALA A 168 4.40 14.82 -4.47
C ALA A 168 5.54 14.18 -3.65
N ARG A 169 5.91 14.86 -2.55
CA ARG A 169 6.99 14.52 -1.59
C ARG A 169 7.04 13.06 -1.12
N TRP A 170 5.93 12.33 -1.19
CA TRP A 170 5.73 10.97 -0.65
C TRP A 170 5.90 9.84 -1.68
N TRP A 171 6.00 10.16 -2.97
CA TRP A 171 6.09 9.18 -4.07
C TRP A 171 7.49 9.06 -4.69
N LYS A 172 8.48 9.70 -4.06
CA LYS A 172 9.87 9.71 -4.53
C LYS A 172 10.40 8.28 -4.70
N GLY A 173 10.91 7.96 -5.89
CA GLY A 173 11.50 6.65 -6.21
C GLY A 173 10.54 5.58 -6.75
N HIS A 174 9.28 5.94 -7.05
CA HIS A 174 8.32 5.03 -7.69
C HIS A 174 8.07 5.42 -9.15
N THR A 175 7.63 4.44 -9.95
CA THR A 175 7.29 4.70 -11.35
C THR A 175 5.95 5.42 -11.46
N ARG A 176 5.74 6.12 -12.58
CA ARG A 176 4.44 6.72 -12.89
C ARG A 176 3.30 5.68 -12.87
N THR A 177 3.59 4.46 -13.30
CA THR A 177 2.65 3.32 -13.33
C THR A 177 2.21 2.90 -11.94
N ASP A 178 3.14 2.88 -10.96
CA ASP A 178 2.84 2.53 -9.57
C ASP A 178 1.82 3.48 -8.95
N TRP A 179 1.96 4.77 -9.26
CA TRP A 179 1.02 5.80 -8.84
C TRP A 179 -0.39 5.58 -9.42
N PHE A 180 -0.49 5.26 -10.72
CA PHE A 180 -1.77 4.94 -11.34
C PHE A 180 -2.41 3.71 -10.72
N ASN A 181 -1.65 2.65 -10.41
CA ASN A 181 -2.21 1.43 -9.81
C ASN A 181 -2.94 1.71 -8.49
N VAL A 182 -2.38 2.57 -7.64
CA VAL A 182 -3.04 2.96 -6.38
C VAL A 182 -4.27 3.82 -6.65
N ARG A 183 -4.22 4.75 -7.60
CA ARG A 183 -5.37 5.57 -7.99
C ARG A 183 -6.52 4.74 -8.58
N CYS A 184 -6.21 3.80 -9.47
CA CYS A 184 -7.18 2.85 -10.02
C CYS A 184 -7.88 2.07 -8.90
N ARG A 185 -7.10 1.63 -7.91
CA ARG A 185 -7.63 0.90 -6.76
C ARG A 185 -8.50 1.78 -5.86
N ALA A 186 -8.08 3.02 -5.63
CA ALA A 186 -8.86 4.00 -4.88
C ALA A 186 -10.17 4.37 -5.60
N ALA A 187 -10.15 4.54 -6.93
CA ALA A 187 -11.37 4.80 -7.71
C ALA A 187 -12.39 3.66 -7.58
N ARG A 188 -11.94 2.41 -7.70
CA ARG A 188 -12.79 1.22 -7.44
C ARG A 188 -13.22 1.07 -5.98
N ALA A 189 -12.45 1.63 -5.04
CA ALA A 189 -12.87 1.65 -3.64
C ALA A 189 -14.00 2.67 -3.43
N LEU A 190 -13.93 3.82 -4.10
CA LEU A 190 -14.96 4.87 -4.05
C LEU A 190 -16.33 4.41 -4.56
N SER A 191 -16.39 3.55 -5.59
CA SER A 191 -17.66 3.03 -6.12
C SER A 191 -18.53 2.33 -5.07
N ARG A 192 -17.90 1.78 -4.03
CA ARG A 192 -18.59 1.03 -2.95
C ARG A 192 -19.26 1.91 -1.90
N TYR A 193 -18.93 3.21 -1.87
CA TYR A 193 -19.47 4.12 -0.86
C TYR A 193 -20.86 4.65 -1.23
N HIS A 194 -21.24 4.63 -2.52
CA HIS A 194 -22.50 5.19 -3.02
C HIS A 194 -22.79 6.60 -2.45
N ASP A 195 -21.76 7.46 -2.45
CA ASP A 195 -21.78 8.79 -1.83
C ASP A 195 -21.60 9.88 -2.90
N ASP A 196 -22.26 11.03 -2.70
CA ASP A 196 -22.19 12.18 -3.62
C ASP A 196 -20.77 12.73 -3.80
N ALA A 197 -19.96 12.73 -2.73
CA ALA A 197 -18.58 13.17 -2.81
C ALA A 197 -17.72 12.15 -3.59
N ALA A 198 -18.01 10.86 -3.45
CA ALA A 198 -17.38 9.81 -4.26
C ALA A 198 -17.69 9.99 -5.75
N PHE A 199 -18.98 10.20 -6.08
CA PHE A 199 -19.41 10.48 -7.46
C PHE A 199 -18.71 11.71 -8.03
N THR A 200 -18.71 12.82 -7.29
CA THR A 200 -18.08 14.07 -7.72
C THR A 200 -16.59 13.88 -8.00
N ALA A 201 -15.88 13.21 -7.10
CA ALA A 201 -14.45 12.93 -7.28
C ALA A 201 -14.17 12.03 -8.49
N LEU A 202 -15.00 11.02 -8.74
CA LEU A 202 -14.87 10.14 -9.90
C LEU A 202 -15.18 10.88 -11.20
N ARG A 203 -16.22 11.72 -11.23
CA ARG A 203 -16.53 12.59 -12.37
C ARG A 203 -15.35 13.48 -12.71
N ASP A 204 -14.82 14.20 -11.71
CA ASP A 204 -13.71 15.14 -11.91
C ASP A 204 -12.44 14.40 -12.37
N ALA A 205 -12.22 13.19 -11.88
CA ALA A 205 -11.13 12.32 -12.33
C ALA A 205 -11.30 11.81 -13.76
N LEU A 206 -12.54 11.70 -14.26
CA LEU A 206 -12.84 11.28 -15.64
C LEU A 206 -12.69 12.43 -16.64
N GLU A 207 -12.83 13.68 -16.20
CA GLU A 207 -12.82 14.87 -17.05
C GLU A 207 -11.68 14.91 -18.09
N PRO A 208 -10.41 14.63 -17.74
CA PRO A 208 -9.30 14.67 -18.71
C PRO A 208 -9.41 13.63 -19.83
N TYR A 209 -10.31 12.66 -19.71
CA TYR A 209 -10.49 11.54 -20.64
C TYR A 209 -11.70 11.71 -21.55
N ARG A 210 -12.62 12.64 -21.23
CA ARG A 210 -13.82 12.92 -22.04
C ARG A 210 -13.48 13.44 -23.42
N THR A 211 -12.46 14.30 -23.53
CA THR A 211 -12.14 15.02 -24.77
C THR A 211 -10.81 14.61 -25.39
N VAL A 212 -9.88 14.05 -24.61
CA VAL A 212 -8.53 13.74 -25.08
C VAL A 212 -8.43 12.29 -25.53
N VAL A 213 -8.28 12.08 -26.84
CA VAL A 213 -7.95 10.77 -27.41
C VAL A 213 -6.51 10.41 -27.05
N ARG A 214 -6.34 9.30 -26.33
CA ARG A 214 -5.02 8.78 -25.90
C ARG A 214 -4.82 7.38 -26.47
N SER A 215 -3.56 6.96 -26.52
CA SER A 215 -3.20 5.60 -26.93
C SER A 215 -3.56 4.62 -25.82
N THR A 216 -4.10 3.45 -26.21
CA THR A 216 -4.48 2.37 -25.28
C THR A 216 -3.34 1.82 -24.43
N ALA A 217 -2.09 2.13 -24.78
CA ALA A 217 -0.89 1.79 -24.03
C ALA A 217 -0.48 2.86 -22.99
N ASP A 218 -1.13 4.02 -22.95
CA ASP A 218 -0.83 5.08 -21.98
C ASP A 218 -1.30 4.66 -20.58
N PRO A 219 -0.41 4.61 -19.56
CA PRO A 219 -0.78 4.40 -18.16
C PRO A 219 -1.91 5.31 -17.67
N HIS A 220 -2.05 6.51 -18.23
CA HIS A 220 -3.19 7.38 -17.93
C HIS A 220 -4.52 6.78 -18.37
N GLU A 221 -4.58 6.11 -19.52
CA GLU A 221 -5.82 5.56 -20.03
C GLU A 221 -6.33 4.41 -19.13
N TYR A 222 -5.41 3.63 -18.53
CA TYR A 222 -5.78 2.62 -17.53
C TYR A 222 -6.51 3.21 -16.32
N PHE A 223 -6.13 4.41 -15.89
CA PHE A 223 -6.84 5.11 -14.83
C PHE A 223 -8.23 5.56 -15.27
N GLY A 224 -8.36 6.16 -16.45
CA GLY A 224 -9.68 6.52 -17.01
C GLY A 224 -10.63 5.32 -17.11
N ARG A 225 -10.13 4.16 -17.55
CA ARG A 225 -10.90 2.90 -17.57
C ARG A 225 -11.38 2.49 -16.19
N SER A 226 -10.52 2.62 -15.17
CA SER A 226 -10.86 2.25 -13.79
C SER A 226 -11.88 3.22 -13.18
N VAL A 227 -11.81 4.50 -13.53
CA VAL A 227 -12.81 5.51 -13.14
C VAL A 227 -14.15 5.24 -13.83
N SER A 228 -14.13 4.90 -15.12
CA SER A 228 -15.34 4.51 -15.85
C SER A 228 -16.00 3.25 -15.29
N ASP A 229 -15.19 2.21 -14.98
CA ASP A 229 -15.68 1.01 -14.28
C ASP A 229 -16.33 1.41 -12.93
N ALA A 230 -15.67 2.25 -12.14
CA ALA A 230 -16.15 2.68 -10.82
C ALA A 230 -17.47 3.46 -10.88
N LEU A 231 -17.63 4.35 -11.87
CA LEU A 231 -18.89 5.07 -12.09
C LEU A 231 -20.03 4.12 -12.49
N GLY A 232 -19.76 3.12 -13.32
CA GLY A 232 -20.72 2.06 -13.65
C GLY A 232 -21.12 1.23 -12.43
N GLU A 233 -20.14 0.83 -11.62
CA GLU A 233 -20.37 0.09 -10.36
C GLU A 233 -21.16 0.89 -9.32
N LEU A 234 -21.00 2.22 -9.31
CA LEU A 234 -21.80 3.10 -8.46
C LEU A 234 -23.30 3.00 -8.80
N GLY A 235 -23.62 2.72 -10.07
CA GLY A 235 -24.99 2.57 -10.57
C GLY A 235 -25.78 3.88 -10.57
N ASP A 236 -25.09 5.02 -10.53
CA ASP A 236 -25.71 6.34 -10.45
C ASP A 236 -26.11 6.83 -11.85
N GLU A 237 -27.39 7.16 -12.03
CA GLU A 237 -27.93 7.64 -13.31
C GLU A 237 -27.24 8.92 -13.79
N ARG A 238 -26.70 9.74 -12.86
CA ARG A 238 -25.91 10.93 -13.19
C ARG A 238 -24.63 10.61 -13.97
N ALA A 239 -24.16 9.36 -13.93
CA ALA A 239 -23.01 8.91 -14.70
C ALA A 239 -23.35 8.64 -16.19
N VAL A 240 -24.63 8.48 -16.54
CA VAL A 240 -25.05 8.09 -17.89
C VAL A 240 -24.63 9.11 -18.95
N PRO A 241 -24.87 10.43 -18.80
CA PRO A 241 -24.42 11.41 -19.79
C PRO A 241 -22.91 11.38 -19.98
N LEU A 242 -22.14 11.25 -18.89
CA LEU A 242 -20.68 11.18 -18.92
C LEU A 242 -20.18 9.94 -19.68
N ALA A 243 -20.81 8.78 -19.42
CA ALA A 243 -20.45 7.53 -20.08
C ALA A 243 -20.83 7.54 -21.57
N ILE A 244 -21.93 8.18 -21.97
CA ILE A 244 -22.27 8.39 -23.39
C ILE A 244 -21.21 9.23 -24.08
N GLU A 245 -20.81 10.35 -23.47
CA GLU A 245 -19.76 11.19 -24.05
C GLU A 245 -18.42 10.45 -24.20
N VAL A 246 -18.02 9.69 -23.17
CA VAL A 246 -16.79 8.89 -23.25
C VAL A 246 -16.90 7.80 -24.31
N LEU A 247 -18.03 7.10 -24.41
CA LEU A 247 -18.27 6.07 -25.42
C LEU A 247 -18.09 6.61 -26.85
N TYR A 248 -18.63 7.81 -27.12
CA TYR A 248 -18.60 8.43 -28.43
C TYR A 248 -17.52 9.49 -28.61
N ARG A 249 -16.54 9.60 -27.69
CA ARG A 249 -15.53 10.67 -27.74
C ARG A 249 -14.70 10.70 -29.02
N GLN A 250 -14.56 9.56 -29.71
CA GLN A 250 -13.84 9.44 -30.98
C GLN A 250 -14.77 9.44 -32.20
N GLY A 251 -16.08 9.53 -32.00
CA GLY A 251 -17.07 9.35 -33.06
C GLY A 251 -18.25 10.29 -32.93
N ASP A 252 -19.42 9.82 -33.37
CA ASP A 252 -20.64 10.62 -33.40
C ASP A 252 -21.74 9.91 -32.62
N ALA A 253 -22.08 10.48 -31.47
CA ALA A 253 -23.13 9.97 -30.60
C ALA A 253 -24.50 9.96 -31.27
N SER A 254 -24.78 10.90 -32.16
CA SER A 254 -26.07 10.99 -32.88
C SER A 254 -26.20 9.86 -33.88
N ALA A 255 -25.11 9.55 -34.60
CA ALA A 255 -25.05 8.44 -35.52
C ALA A 255 -24.84 7.08 -34.82
N GLY A 256 -24.47 7.06 -33.54
CA GLY A 256 -24.04 5.84 -32.86
C GLY A 256 -22.70 5.30 -33.37
N TYR A 257 -21.88 6.16 -33.97
CA TYR A 257 -20.62 5.81 -34.61
C TYR A 257 -19.45 5.84 -33.62
N VAL A 258 -18.68 4.75 -33.53
CA VAL A 258 -17.37 4.73 -32.83
C VAL A 258 -16.34 4.10 -33.75
N PRO A 259 -15.24 4.79 -34.12
CA PRO A 259 -14.29 4.30 -35.11
C PRO A 259 -13.53 3.04 -34.66
N GLU A 260 -13.06 2.24 -35.61
CA GLU A 260 -12.00 1.25 -35.39
C GLU A 260 -10.64 1.96 -35.24
N PRO A 261 -9.65 1.39 -34.52
CA PRO A 261 -9.63 0.09 -33.84
C PRO A 261 -9.96 0.19 -32.34
N THR A 262 -11.18 0.62 -31.98
CA THR A 262 -11.52 0.79 -30.55
C THR A 262 -11.73 -0.56 -29.86
N SER A 263 -10.83 -0.91 -28.95
CA SER A 263 -10.85 -2.19 -28.23
C SER A 263 -11.93 -2.23 -27.13
N PRO A 264 -12.51 -3.39 -26.77
CA PRO A 264 -13.35 -3.53 -25.58
C PRO A 264 -12.63 -3.20 -24.27
N TYR A 265 -11.29 -3.25 -24.27
CA TYR A 265 -10.47 -2.87 -23.13
C TYR A 265 -10.19 -1.38 -23.05
N SER A 266 -10.56 -0.60 -24.07
CA SER A 266 -10.45 0.87 -24.07
C SER A 266 -11.39 1.50 -23.04
N ILE A 267 -11.26 2.82 -22.84
CA ILE A 267 -12.18 3.54 -21.96
C ILE A 267 -13.60 3.56 -22.52
N GLU A 268 -13.77 3.57 -23.85
CA GLU A 268 -15.06 3.47 -24.55
C GLU A 268 -15.74 2.13 -24.25
N GLY A 269 -14.99 1.03 -24.28
CA GLY A 269 -15.51 -0.28 -23.91
C GLY A 269 -15.94 -0.37 -22.45
N ARG A 270 -15.20 0.30 -21.54
CA ARG A 270 -15.61 0.42 -20.13
C ARG A 270 -16.82 1.33 -19.95
N ALA A 271 -16.94 2.39 -20.74
CA ALA A 271 -18.11 3.26 -20.74
C ALA A 271 -19.36 2.52 -21.21
N ALA A 272 -19.26 1.70 -22.27
CA ALA A 272 -20.36 0.84 -22.71
C ALA A 272 -20.82 -0.11 -21.59
N LYS A 273 -19.88 -0.73 -20.87
CA LYS A 273 -20.20 -1.56 -19.71
C LYS A 273 -20.84 -0.76 -18.58
N ALA A 274 -20.33 0.44 -18.29
CA ALA A 274 -20.86 1.31 -17.25
C ALA A 274 -22.30 1.75 -17.55
N LEU A 275 -22.62 2.04 -18.82
CA LEU A 275 -23.98 2.31 -19.29
C LEU A 275 -24.91 1.13 -19.00
N ALA A 276 -24.47 -0.09 -19.31
CA ALA A 276 -25.23 -1.30 -19.02
C ALA A 276 -25.47 -1.51 -17.51
N GLN A 277 -24.49 -1.15 -16.67
CA GLN A 277 -24.60 -1.25 -15.21
C GLN A 277 -25.51 -0.18 -14.61
N ALA A 278 -25.51 1.05 -15.16
CA ALA A 278 -26.45 2.09 -14.77
C ALA A 278 -27.90 1.69 -15.07
N GLY A 279 -28.12 1.01 -16.20
CA GLY A 279 -29.39 0.34 -16.50
C GLY A 279 -30.57 1.29 -16.74
N THR A 280 -30.31 2.54 -17.10
CA THR A 280 -31.35 3.51 -17.49
C THR A 280 -31.77 3.31 -18.95
N GLU A 281 -32.96 3.75 -19.32
CA GLU A 281 -33.42 3.70 -20.72
C GLU A 281 -32.49 4.48 -21.66
N ASP A 282 -32.01 5.66 -21.23
CA ASP A 282 -31.04 6.46 -22.00
C ASP A 282 -29.73 5.70 -22.25
N ALA A 283 -29.25 4.96 -21.25
CA ALA A 283 -28.06 4.15 -21.37
C ALA A 283 -28.25 2.99 -22.35
N PHE A 284 -29.40 2.32 -22.31
CA PHE A 284 -29.73 1.26 -23.24
C PHE A 284 -29.93 1.78 -24.67
N HIS A 285 -30.59 2.92 -24.87
CA HIS A 285 -30.71 3.54 -26.18
C HIS A 285 -29.35 3.93 -26.78
N ALA A 286 -28.39 4.38 -25.96
CA ALA A 286 -27.03 4.59 -26.44
C ALA A 286 -26.38 3.28 -26.91
N LEU A 287 -26.52 2.19 -26.16
CA LEU A 287 -25.99 0.89 -26.55
C LEU A 287 -26.68 0.32 -27.81
N GLU A 288 -28.00 0.47 -27.95
CA GLU A 288 -28.75 0.06 -29.14
C GLU A 288 -28.26 0.81 -30.39
N ARG A 289 -28.09 2.14 -30.30
CA ARG A 289 -27.52 2.93 -31.40
C ARG A 289 -26.15 2.41 -31.80
N LEU A 290 -25.28 2.12 -30.83
CA LEU A 290 -23.96 1.55 -31.11
C LEU A 290 -24.06 0.22 -31.85
N VAL A 291 -24.94 -0.68 -31.42
CA VAL A 291 -25.13 -2.01 -32.05
C VAL A 291 -25.69 -1.90 -33.46
N THR A 292 -26.63 -0.99 -33.70
CA THR A 292 -27.25 -0.80 -35.04
C THR A 292 -26.32 -0.16 -36.06
N ASN A 293 -25.28 0.55 -35.62
CA ASN A 293 -24.34 1.20 -36.53
C ASN A 293 -23.26 0.22 -37.04
N GLU A 294 -23.45 -0.29 -38.26
CA GLU A 294 -22.52 -1.23 -38.92
C GLU A 294 -21.13 -0.65 -39.18
N SER A 295 -21.01 0.67 -39.22
CA SER A 295 -19.72 1.36 -39.40
C SER A 295 -18.91 1.47 -38.10
N SER A 296 -19.54 1.26 -36.93
CA SER A 296 -18.85 1.28 -35.63
C SER A 296 -17.86 0.13 -35.45
N SER A 297 -17.02 0.21 -34.41
CA SER A 297 -16.12 -0.89 -34.06
C SER A 297 -16.90 -2.17 -33.78
N ALA A 298 -16.52 -3.25 -34.48
CA ALA A 298 -17.18 -4.55 -34.36
C ALA A 298 -17.03 -5.12 -32.95
N ALA A 299 -15.88 -4.90 -32.32
CA ALA A 299 -15.60 -5.38 -30.97
C ALA A 299 -16.44 -4.66 -29.90
N LEU A 300 -16.65 -3.34 -30.07
CA LEU A 300 -17.54 -2.58 -29.19
C LEU A 300 -19.00 -2.95 -29.42
N ARG A 301 -19.43 -3.15 -30.67
CA ARG A 301 -20.78 -3.66 -30.94
C ARG A 301 -21.05 -4.98 -30.23
N GLN A 302 -20.13 -5.95 -30.31
CA GLN A 302 -20.26 -7.23 -29.59
C GLN A 302 -20.37 -7.02 -28.08
N THR A 303 -19.58 -6.11 -27.52
CA THR A 303 -19.64 -5.76 -26.09
C THR A 303 -20.99 -5.17 -25.72
N ALA A 304 -21.51 -4.21 -26.49
CA ALA A 304 -22.82 -3.62 -26.27
C ALA A 304 -23.96 -4.63 -26.44
N THR A 305 -23.89 -5.50 -27.45
CA THR A 305 -24.83 -6.61 -27.62
C THR A 305 -24.83 -7.52 -26.39
N HIS A 306 -23.65 -7.91 -25.90
CA HIS A 306 -23.55 -8.73 -24.69
C HIS A 306 -24.14 -8.03 -23.46
N CYS A 307 -23.86 -6.74 -23.28
CA CYS A 307 -24.42 -5.90 -22.23
C CYS A 307 -25.95 -5.81 -22.30
N LEU A 308 -26.52 -5.62 -23.50
CA LEU A 308 -27.97 -5.57 -23.71
C LEU A 308 -28.65 -6.90 -23.39
N HIS A 309 -28.00 -8.04 -23.68
CA HIS A 309 -28.53 -9.36 -23.31
C HIS A 309 -28.55 -9.60 -21.79
N GLN A 310 -27.66 -8.94 -21.05
CA GLN A 310 -27.61 -8.99 -19.59
C GLN A 310 -28.58 -8.01 -18.92
N ARG A 311 -29.45 -7.32 -19.69
CA ARG A 311 -30.46 -6.40 -19.16
C ARG A 311 -31.28 -7.12 -18.08
N PRO A 312 -31.24 -6.66 -16.82
CA PRO A 312 -32.11 -7.20 -15.80
C PRO A 312 -33.56 -6.92 -16.23
N GLN A 313 -34.38 -7.98 -16.33
CA GLN A 313 -35.83 -7.82 -16.49
C GLN A 313 -36.35 -7.16 -15.21
N ARG A 314 -36.50 -5.84 -15.23
CA ARG A 314 -37.13 -5.06 -14.19
C ARG A 314 -38.55 -4.74 -14.59
#